data_AF-A0A4R4EW00-F1
#
_entry.id   AF-A0A4R4EW00-F1
#
_cell.length_a   1.000
_cell.length_b   1.000
_cell.length_c   1.000
_cell.angle_alpha   90.00
_cell.angle_beta   90.00
_cell.angle_gamma   90.00
#
_symmetry.space_group_name_H-M   'P 1'
#
loop_
_entity.id
_entity.type
_entity.pdbx_description
1 polymer ?
#
loop_
_entity_poly.entity_id
_entity_poly.type
_entity_poly.pdbx_seq_one_letter_code
_entity_poly.pdbx_strand_id
1 'polypeptide(L)'
;MSGLTERDLRVLAHYAHHGNRELYWNYLAQLPGNDGYGALALGVVRNDNVAGATANVFAQEVARRKNGIVLIEREWQRFGVDLMRADLQLRTELAENGHARLALNLPVSLVQRAHDRTFRKRDIEVNAWTPRELLEAARHRGGEPAAERLWQTMLDNRSWGLERFKGTIAEMWGQREAPNDMLDYFWRVTQARVAASQVLPYTDPDRIGLRDVHHEYDPARRQWSMVQLLGDDLSGPQRHESPERNAARIAELEDARRLRIERLAMRDDFHPDDRFRRLLRSPQTLAGDDAPPAGPRLAEADDPRRPGHPGHALYRGIEQGVHRLDAERGRAPDAASACMTAALYACAVRSGITSSDHVVLSIDSAATRAGENVFVVQGGLSDARNRVAWMRTDEAVATPVEQSLANAAEYAATREAGAQVLAQAHVQADDAVRQHAPSRSLATP
;
A
#
# COMPACT_ATOMS: atom_id res chain seq x y z
N MET A 1 -0.36 24.39 27.57
CA MET A 1 -0.08 23.38 26.53
C MET A 1 -1.39 23.08 25.81
N SER A 2 -1.50 23.48 24.54
CA SER A 2 -2.76 23.92 23.93
C SER A 2 -3.62 22.81 23.33
N GLY A 3 -4.91 22.81 23.65
CA GLY A 3 -5.97 22.18 22.85
C GLY A 3 -6.59 23.17 21.87
N LEU A 4 -7.70 22.80 21.22
CA LEU A 4 -8.43 23.74 20.35
C LEU A 4 -8.99 24.92 21.15
N THR A 5 -8.76 26.12 20.64
CA THR A 5 -9.35 27.36 21.13
C THR A 5 -10.64 27.69 20.38
N GLU A 6 -11.43 28.62 20.92
CA GLU A 6 -12.62 29.14 20.25
C GLU A 6 -12.29 29.78 18.88
N ARG A 7 -11.13 30.44 18.79
CA ARG A 7 -10.63 30.98 17.51
C ARG A 7 -10.36 29.86 16.50
N ASP A 8 -9.73 28.77 16.94
CA ASP A 8 -9.44 27.62 16.07
C ASP A 8 -10.75 27.01 15.56
N LEU A 9 -11.77 26.87 16.42
CA LEU A 9 -13.09 26.37 16.03
C LEU A 9 -13.81 27.29 15.03
N ARG A 10 -13.70 28.62 15.18
CA ARG A 10 -14.27 29.57 14.20
C ARG A 10 -13.64 29.42 12.82
N VAL A 11 -12.31 29.27 12.75
CA VAL A 11 -11.60 29.03 11.49
C VAL A 11 -12.06 27.71 10.85
N LEU A 12 -12.09 26.62 11.62
CA LEU A 12 -12.56 25.32 11.14
C LEU A 12 -14.02 25.34 10.69
N ALA A 13 -14.89 26.04 11.42
CA ALA A 13 -16.29 26.21 11.07
C ALA A 13 -16.47 26.97 9.76
N HIS A 14 -15.67 28.01 9.53
CA HIS A 14 -15.68 28.73 8.26
C HIS A 14 -15.33 27.81 7.08
N TYR A 15 -14.25 27.03 7.17
CA TYR A 15 -13.88 26.09 6.12
C TYR A 15 -14.93 24.98 5.93
N ALA A 16 -15.50 24.47 7.02
CA ALA A 16 -16.56 23.46 6.96
C ALA A 16 -17.86 23.97 6.33
N HIS A 17 -18.19 25.25 6.56
CA HIS A 17 -19.34 25.92 5.96
C HIS A 17 -19.17 26.00 4.43
N HIS A 18 -18.01 26.48 3.96
CA HIS A 18 -17.69 26.64 2.53
C HIS A 18 -17.33 25.31 1.83
N GLY A 19 -17.27 24.19 2.56
CA GLY A 19 -16.89 22.89 1.99
C GLY A 19 -15.40 22.78 1.64
N ASN A 20 -14.57 23.68 2.19
CA ASN A 20 -13.13 23.75 1.93
C ASN A 20 -12.35 22.72 2.77
N ARG A 21 -12.37 21.48 2.29
CA ARG A 21 -11.69 20.35 2.94
C ARG A 21 -10.17 20.56 3.03
N GLU A 22 -9.56 21.15 1.99
CA GLU A 22 -8.10 21.31 1.96
C GLU A 22 -7.63 22.25 3.06
N LEU A 23 -8.25 23.43 3.18
CA LEU A 23 -7.89 24.38 4.24
C LEU A 23 -8.28 23.89 5.64
N TYR A 24 -9.39 23.17 5.79
CA TYR A 24 -9.79 22.56 7.06
C TYR A 24 -8.71 21.62 7.61
N TRP A 25 -8.29 20.63 6.82
CA TRP A 25 -7.29 19.65 7.26
C TRP A 25 -5.89 20.26 7.33
N ASN A 26 -5.56 21.20 6.44
CA ASN A 26 -4.32 21.97 6.48
C ASN A 26 -4.18 22.78 7.78
N TYR A 27 -5.28 23.38 8.25
CA TYR A 27 -5.30 24.11 9.51
C TYR A 27 -5.04 23.19 10.70
N LEU A 28 -5.79 22.09 10.81
CA LEU A 28 -5.60 21.09 11.88
C LEU A 28 -4.17 20.55 11.91
N ALA A 29 -3.60 20.22 10.74
CA ALA A 29 -2.25 19.67 10.62
C ALA A 29 -1.13 20.63 11.05
N GLN A 30 -1.40 21.94 11.09
CA GLN A 30 -0.43 22.97 11.50
C GLN A 30 -0.58 23.40 12.96
N LEU A 31 -1.66 23.00 13.65
CA LEU A 31 -1.85 23.35 15.05
C LEU A 31 -0.78 22.71 15.94
N PRO A 32 -0.17 23.46 16.87
CA PRO A 32 0.80 22.89 17.81
C PRO A 32 0.20 21.77 18.65
N GLY A 33 0.87 20.63 18.71
CA GLY A 33 0.41 19.46 19.46
C GLY A 33 -0.60 18.57 18.72
N ASN A 34 -0.82 18.78 17.42
CA ASN A 34 -1.60 17.85 16.60
C ASN A 34 -0.92 16.48 16.50
N ASP A 35 -1.73 15.44 16.32
CA ASP A 35 -1.31 14.02 16.26
C ASP A 35 -0.97 13.52 14.85
N GLY A 36 -1.06 14.38 13.82
CA GLY A 36 -0.82 14.00 12.42
C GLY A 36 -2.07 13.56 11.64
N TYR A 37 -3.24 13.42 12.28
CA TYR A 37 -4.48 13.03 11.59
C TYR A 37 -4.87 14.01 10.48
N GLY A 38 -4.77 15.31 10.72
CA GLY A 38 -5.04 16.34 9.69
C GLY A 38 -4.15 16.18 8.46
N ALA A 39 -2.88 15.82 8.65
CA ALA A 39 -1.94 15.63 7.55
C ALA A 39 -2.25 14.37 6.73
N LEU A 40 -2.68 13.29 7.39
CA LEU A 40 -3.16 12.07 6.73
C LEU A 40 -4.42 12.36 5.90
N ALA A 41 -5.40 13.05 6.48
CA ALA A 41 -6.63 13.43 5.79
C ALA A 41 -6.37 14.34 4.58
N LEU A 42 -5.38 15.24 4.66
CA LEU A 42 -4.99 16.12 3.56
C LEU A 42 -4.49 15.33 2.32
N GLY A 43 -3.72 14.26 2.53
CA GLY A 43 -3.29 13.36 1.45
C GLY A 43 -4.48 12.68 0.75
N VAL A 44 -5.54 12.34 1.50
CA VAL A 44 -6.78 11.78 0.93
C VAL A 44 -7.53 12.82 0.10
N VAL A 45 -7.59 14.08 0.56
CA VAL A 45 -8.25 15.18 -0.18
C VAL A 45 -7.58 15.44 -1.52
N ARG A 46 -6.25 15.51 -1.53
CA ARG A 46 -5.46 15.86 -2.73
C ARG A 46 -5.16 14.68 -3.63
N ASN A 47 -5.25 13.46 -3.10
CA ASN A 47 -4.88 12.24 -3.81
C ASN A 47 -3.44 12.30 -4.35
N ASP A 48 -2.55 13.00 -3.65
CA ASP A 48 -1.19 13.36 -4.11
C ASP A 48 -0.09 12.52 -3.45
N ASN A 49 -0.47 11.62 -2.53
CA ASN A 49 0.43 10.60 -2.00
C ASN A 49 -0.24 9.20 -2.04
N VAL A 50 0.59 8.16 -2.03
CA VAL A 50 0.12 6.77 -2.17
C VAL A 50 -0.85 6.37 -1.05
N ALA A 51 -0.64 6.85 0.18
CA ALA A 51 -1.51 6.50 1.31
C ALA A 51 -2.93 7.09 1.14
N GLY A 52 -3.03 8.36 0.77
CA GLY A 52 -4.29 9.05 0.51
C GLY A 52 -5.02 8.44 -0.68
N ALA A 53 -4.30 8.14 -1.76
CA ALA A 53 -4.85 7.47 -2.92
C ALA A 53 -5.30 6.02 -2.61
N THR A 54 -4.57 5.30 -1.75
CA THR A 54 -4.97 3.97 -1.28
C THR A 54 -6.32 4.04 -0.57
N ALA A 55 -6.52 5.05 0.29
CA ALA A 55 -7.79 5.20 1.01
C ALA A 55 -8.97 5.46 0.05
N ASN A 56 -8.78 6.32 -0.96
CA ASN A 56 -9.81 6.61 -1.97
C ASN A 56 -10.14 5.36 -2.81
N VAL A 57 -9.13 4.65 -3.31
CA VAL A 57 -9.32 3.42 -4.10
C VAL A 57 -9.97 2.32 -3.26
N PHE A 58 -9.51 2.13 -2.02
CA PHE A 58 -10.06 1.11 -1.12
C PHE A 58 -11.53 1.36 -0.81
N ALA A 59 -11.90 2.61 -0.49
CA ALA A 59 -13.29 2.98 -0.23
C ALA A 59 -14.18 2.70 -1.45
N GLN A 60 -13.71 3.02 -2.66
CA GLN A 60 -14.41 2.75 -3.91
C GLN A 60 -14.56 1.25 -4.19
N GLU A 61 -13.52 0.45 -3.94
CA GLU A 61 -13.58 -1.00 -4.13
C GLU A 61 -14.53 -1.67 -3.14
N VAL A 62 -14.54 -1.23 -1.88
CA VAL A 62 -15.51 -1.75 -0.88
C VAL A 62 -16.94 -1.38 -1.26
N ALA A 63 -17.19 -0.12 -1.62
CA ALA A 63 -18.51 0.36 -2.04
C ALA A 63 -19.05 -0.43 -3.25
N ARG A 64 -18.18 -0.71 -4.23
CA ARG A 64 -18.50 -1.50 -5.42
C ARG A 64 -18.78 -2.95 -5.07
N ARG A 65 -17.89 -3.61 -4.32
CA ARG A 65 -18.01 -5.05 -4.02
C ARG A 65 -19.22 -5.38 -3.16
N LYS A 66 -19.55 -4.53 -2.19
CA LYS A 66 -20.64 -4.81 -1.25
C LYS A 66 -22.00 -4.38 -1.78
N ASN A 67 -22.08 -3.19 -2.36
CA ASN A 67 -23.37 -2.56 -2.68
C ASN A 67 -23.50 -2.18 -4.17
N GLY A 68 -22.51 -2.48 -5.02
CA GLY A 68 -22.51 -2.10 -6.43
C GLY A 68 -22.33 -0.60 -6.68
N ILE A 69 -21.99 0.17 -5.64
CA ILE A 69 -21.94 1.64 -5.70
C ILE A 69 -20.63 2.08 -6.37
N VAL A 70 -20.75 2.85 -7.45
CA VAL A 70 -19.63 3.52 -8.12
C VAL A 70 -19.85 5.02 -8.04
N LEU A 71 -19.04 5.71 -7.26
CA LEU A 71 -19.17 7.14 -7.05
C LEU A 71 -18.18 7.92 -7.93
N ILE A 72 -18.64 8.99 -8.55
CA ILE A 72 -17.78 9.94 -9.27
C ILE A 72 -17.07 10.90 -8.30
N GLU A 73 -16.05 11.62 -8.76
CA GLU A 73 -15.23 12.50 -7.93
C GLU A 73 -16.08 13.54 -7.15
N ARG A 74 -17.16 14.04 -7.76
CA ARG A 74 -18.09 14.98 -7.11
C ARG A 74 -18.92 14.35 -5.99
N GLU A 75 -19.24 13.07 -6.09
CA GLU A 75 -19.95 12.36 -5.02
C GLU A 75 -19.02 12.05 -3.86
N TRP A 76 -17.78 11.63 -4.15
CA TRP A 76 -16.72 11.53 -3.15
C TRP A 76 -16.39 12.88 -2.50
N GLN A 77 -16.46 13.99 -3.24
CA GLN A 77 -16.35 15.33 -2.67
C GLN A 77 -17.45 15.60 -1.65
N ARG A 78 -18.71 15.33 -2.01
CA ARG A 78 -19.85 15.51 -1.09
C ARG A 78 -19.70 14.64 0.16
N PHE A 79 -19.26 13.39 0.00
CA PHE A 79 -18.91 12.52 1.12
C PHE A 79 -17.85 13.15 2.03
N GLY A 80 -16.75 13.62 1.46
CA GLY A 80 -15.69 14.24 2.24
C GLY A 80 -16.10 15.52 2.96
N VAL A 81 -17.02 16.30 2.40
CA VAL A 81 -17.59 17.49 3.06
C VAL A 81 -18.47 17.09 4.25
N ASP A 82 -19.31 16.07 4.10
CA ASP A 82 -20.12 15.56 5.21
C ASP A 82 -19.23 14.99 6.33
N LEU A 83 -18.19 14.25 5.98
CA LEU A 83 -17.23 13.70 6.95
C LEU A 83 -16.52 14.81 7.73
N MET A 84 -16.05 15.84 7.05
CA MET A 84 -15.42 17.03 7.66
C MET A 84 -16.38 17.73 8.64
N ARG A 85 -17.66 17.87 8.28
CA ARG A 85 -18.67 18.49 9.16
C ARG A 85 -18.95 17.62 10.39
N ALA A 86 -19.00 16.30 10.22
CA ALA A 86 -19.15 15.36 11.34
C ALA A 86 -17.93 15.37 12.28
N ASP A 87 -16.72 15.51 11.72
CA ASP A 87 -15.48 15.70 12.48
C ASP A 87 -15.52 17.01 13.28
N LEU A 88 -15.85 18.13 12.64
CA LEU A 88 -15.98 19.43 13.32
C LEU A 88 -17.00 19.40 14.47
N GLN A 89 -18.14 18.76 14.26
CA GLN A 89 -19.17 18.63 15.28
C GLN A 89 -18.60 17.97 16.55
N LEU A 90 -17.90 16.84 16.41
CA LEU A 90 -17.30 16.13 17.54
C LEU A 90 -16.23 16.95 18.26
N ARG A 91 -15.42 17.70 17.50
CA ARG A 91 -14.40 18.60 18.07
C ARG A 91 -15.05 19.73 18.87
N THR A 92 -16.12 20.31 18.34
CA THR A 92 -16.88 21.38 19.00
C THR A 92 -17.50 20.88 20.30
N GLU A 93 -18.19 19.73 20.25
CA GLU A 93 -18.78 19.10 21.44
C GLU A 93 -17.73 18.84 22.53
N LEU A 94 -16.55 18.32 22.17
CA LEU A 94 -15.47 18.10 23.15
C LEU A 94 -14.92 19.40 23.73
N ALA A 95 -14.72 20.42 22.90
CA ALA A 95 -14.18 21.70 23.35
C ALA A 95 -15.14 22.43 24.30
N GLU A 96 -16.44 22.43 23.99
CA GLU A 96 -17.50 23.01 24.83
C GLU A 96 -17.59 22.32 26.20
N ASN A 97 -17.33 21.01 26.24
CA ASN A 97 -17.28 20.22 27.48
C ASN A 97 -15.93 20.32 28.22
N GLY A 98 -15.06 21.28 27.87
CA GLY A 98 -13.78 21.50 28.54
C GLY A 98 -12.67 20.51 28.14
N HIS A 99 -12.90 19.66 27.14
CA HIS A 99 -11.94 18.68 26.65
C HIS A 99 -11.16 19.16 25.41
N ALA A 100 -10.72 20.41 25.42
CA ALA A 100 -10.03 21.07 24.28
C ALA A 100 -8.85 20.27 23.71
N ARG A 101 -8.12 19.50 24.55
CA ARG A 101 -7.02 18.65 24.10
C ARG A 101 -7.49 17.46 23.27
N LEU A 102 -8.58 16.81 23.68
CA LEU A 102 -9.21 15.73 22.91
C LEU A 102 -9.90 16.30 21.67
N ALA A 103 -10.41 17.53 21.73
CA ALA A 103 -10.94 18.22 20.56
C ALA A 103 -9.86 18.45 19.48
N LEU A 104 -8.60 18.70 19.88
CA LEU A 104 -7.48 18.80 18.95
C LEU A 104 -7.09 17.45 18.37
N ASN A 105 -7.00 16.41 19.21
CA ASN A 105 -6.63 15.05 18.80
C ASN A 105 -7.76 14.10 19.19
N LEU A 106 -8.70 13.92 18.27
CA LEU A 106 -9.89 13.10 18.51
C LEU A 106 -9.48 11.66 18.81
N PRO A 107 -10.01 11.05 19.90
CA PRO A 107 -9.89 9.61 20.11
C PRO A 107 -10.36 8.83 18.90
N VAL A 108 -9.73 7.68 18.63
CA VAL A 108 -10.03 6.87 17.44
C VAL A 108 -11.49 6.45 17.37
N SER A 109 -12.15 6.17 18.50
CA SER A 109 -13.58 5.88 18.55
C SER A 109 -14.46 7.02 18.04
N LEU A 110 -14.07 8.28 18.25
CA LEU A 110 -14.80 9.44 17.74
C LEU A 110 -14.54 9.65 16.25
N VAL A 111 -13.28 9.48 15.81
CA VAL A 111 -12.94 9.49 14.38
C VAL A 111 -13.73 8.41 13.64
N GLN A 112 -13.75 7.19 14.16
CA GLN A 112 -14.53 6.07 13.63
C GLN A 112 -16.02 6.39 13.59
N ARG A 113 -16.58 7.00 14.66
CA ARG A 113 -17.98 7.40 14.72
C ARG A 113 -18.36 8.41 13.64
N ALA A 114 -17.47 9.35 13.30
CA ALA A 114 -17.69 10.28 12.19
C ALA A 114 -17.72 9.56 10.84
N HIS A 115 -16.75 8.67 10.59
CA HIS A 115 -16.71 7.86 9.37
C HIS A 115 -17.95 7.00 9.23
N ASP A 116 -18.29 6.23 10.26
CA ASP A 116 -19.44 5.33 10.28
C ASP A 116 -20.76 6.04 9.94
N ARG A 117 -21.01 7.18 10.59
CA ARG A 117 -22.22 7.98 10.32
C ARG A 117 -22.25 8.46 8.87
N THR A 118 -21.11 8.88 8.34
CA THR A 118 -21.00 9.43 6.99
C THR A 118 -21.15 8.34 5.91
N PHE A 119 -20.55 7.16 6.12
CA PHE A 119 -20.69 6.01 5.23
C PHE A 119 -22.14 5.49 5.21
N ARG A 120 -22.75 5.28 6.39
CA ARG A 120 -24.15 4.84 6.50
C ARG A 120 -25.13 5.81 5.82
N LYS A 121 -24.90 7.12 5.92
CA LYS A 121 -25.75 8.15 5.28
C LYS A 121 -25.80 8.02 3.75
N ARG A 122 -24.82 7.34 3.13
CA ARG A 122 -24.74 7.14 1.68
C ARG A 122 -24.88 5.67 1.27
N ASP A 123 -25.38 4.83 2.17
CA ASP A 123 -25.49 3.39 1.95
C ASP A 123 -24.17 2.75 1.52
N ILE A 124 -23.04 3.25 2.04
CA ILE A 124 -21.72 2.63 1.85
C ILE A 124 -21.39 1.83 3.11
N GLU A 125 -20.82 0.64 2.92
CA GLU A 125 -20.39 -0.21 4.02
C GLU A 125 -19.29 0.48 4.84
N VAL A 126 -19.35 0.37 6.17
CA VAL A 126 -18.51 1.14 7.09
C VAL A 126 -17.04 0.71 7.06
N ASN A 127 -16.73 -0.54 6.70
CA ASN A 127 -15.38 -1.01 6.41
C ASN A 127 -14.81 -0.47 5.11
N ALA A 128 -15.50 0.44 4.41
CA ALA A 128 -14.86 1.31 3.42
C ALA A 128 -13.87 2.29 4.06
N TRP A 129 -13.96 2.54 5.38
CA TRP A 129 -12.88 3.23 6.10
C TRP A 129 -11.67 2.31 6.27
N THR A 130 -10.57 2.63 5.59
CA THR A 130 -9.39 1.75 5.47
C THR A 130 -8.91 1.11 6.77
N PRO A 131 -8.70 1.82 7.90
CA PRO A 131 -8.16 1.20 9.11
C PRO A 131 -9.21 0.42 9.93
N ARG A 132 -10.50 0.48 9.58
CA ARG A 132 -11.60 0.06 10.46
C ARG A 132 -11.48 -1.38 10.94
N GLU A 133 -11.33 -2.33 10.03
CA GLU A 133 -11.32 -3.76 10.38
C GLU A 133 -10.17 -4.09 11.33
N LEU A 134 -9.00 -3.47 11.10
CA LEU A 134 -7.83 -3.63 11.96
C LEU A 134 -8.01 -2.95 13.33
N LEU A 135 -8.63 -1.76 13.37
CA LEU A 135 -8.96 -1.08 14.63
C LEU A 135 -9.99 -1.85 15.46
N GLU A 136 -11.01 -2.44 14.82
CA GLU A 136 -11.97 -3.32 15.49
C GLU A 136 -11.29 -4.58 16.02
N ALA A 137 -10.41 -5.21 15.24
CA ALA A 137 -9.63 -6.36 15.70
C ALA A 137 -8.77 -6.03 16.93
N ALA A 138 -8.10 -4.88 16.93
CA ALA A 138 -7.33 -4.40 18.07
C ALA A 138 -8.23 -4.13 19.30
N ARG A 139 -9.39 -3.50 19.08
CA ARG A 139 -10.38 -3.21 20.13
C ARG A 139 -10.96 -4.48 20.75
N HIS A 140 -11.29 -5.48 19.94
CA HIS A 140 -11.79 -6.77 20.43
C HIS A 140 -10.79 -7.50 21.33
N ARG A 141 -9.48 -7.30 21.12
CA ARG A 141 -8.42 -7.97 21.89
C ARG A 141 -8.00 -7.24 23.14
N GLY A 142 -7.78 -5.94 23.02
CA GLY A 142 -7.15 -5.14 24.07
C GLY A 142 -7.95 -3.92 24.50
N GLY A 143 -9.23 -3.86 24.11
CA GLY A 143 -10.12 -2.74 24.37
C GLY A 143 -9.74 -1.48 23.61
N GLU A 144 -10.42 -0.38 23.96
CA GLU A 144 -10.17 0.94 23.37
C GLU A 144 -8.70 1.40 23.47
N PRO A 145 -7.95 1.14 24.58
CA PRO A 145 -6.54 1.52 24.64
C PRO A 145 -5.65 0.84 23.58
N ALA A 146 -5.99 -0.39 23.16
CA ALA A 146 -5.23 -1.08 22.11
C ALA A 146 -5.52 -0.50 20.72
N ALA A 147 -6.78 -0.17 20.44
CA ALA A 147 -7.16 0.54 19.22
C ALA A 147 -6.51 1.93 19.14
N GLU A 148 -6.49 2.67 20.25
CA GLU A 148 -5.85 3.99 20.31
C GLU A 148 -4.33 3.89 20.09
N ARG A 149 -3.62 2.94 20.71
CA ARG A 149 -2.18 2.73 20.45
C ARG A 149 -1.90 2.44 18.98
N LEU A 150 -2.67 1.54 18.38
CA LEU A 150 -2.55 1.21 16.96
C LEU A 150 -2.81 2.43 16.08
N TRP A 151 -3.86 3.20 16.38
CA TRP A 151 -4.20 4.44 15.69
C TRP A 151 -3.05 5.45 15.73
N GLN A 152 -2.48 5.70 16.91
CA GLN A 152 -1.33 6.60 17.05
C GLN A 152 -0.12 6.11 16.24
N THR A 153 0.13 4.80 16.19
CA THR A 153 1.17 4.22 15.31
C THR A 153 0.87 4.43 13.82
N MET A 154 -0.39 4.45 13.40
CA MET A 154 -0.78 4.76 12.02
C MET A 154 -0.62 6.24 11.67
N LEU A 155 -0.81 7.13 12.65
CA LEU A 155 -0.70 8.58 12.44
C LEU A 155 0.75 9.08 12.36
N ASP A 156 1.72 8.37 12.95
CA ASP A 156 3.14 8.68 12.84
C ASP A 156 3.69 8.35 11.43
N ASN A 157 3.42 9.27 10.49
CA ASN A 157 3.61 9.18 9.05
C ASN A 157 5.07 8.97 8.58
N ARG A 158 6.06 8.87 9.46
CA ARG A 158 7.49 8.81 9.07
C ARG A 158 7.95 7.48 8.48
N SER A 159 7.11 6.43 8.47
CA SER A 159 7.63 5.07 8.27
C SER A 159 6.63 3.97 7.89
N TRP A 160 5.43 4.30 7.41
CA TRP A 160 4.47 3.27 7.02
C TRP A 160 4.71 2.72 5.61
N GLY A 161 5.59 1.71 5.55
CA GLY A 161 5.68 0.71 4.47
C GLY A 161 5.04 -0.62 4.89
N LEU A 162 4.80 -1.51 3.91
CA LEU A 162 4.14 -2.82 4.08
C LEU A 162 4.79 -3.69 5.18
N GLU A 163 6.10 -3.53 5.41
CA GLU A 163 6.88 -4.31 6.36
C GLU A 163 6.60 -3.97 7.84
N ARG A 164 6.38 -2.69 8.19
CA ARG A 164 5.92 -2.35 9.56
C ARG A 164 4.48 -2.78 9.81
N PHE A 165 3.63 -2.75 8.78
CA PHE A 165 2.25 -3.22 8.88
C PHE A 165 2.19 -4.71 9.20
N LYS A 166 3.03 -5.55 8.57
CA LYS A 166 3.19 -6.97 8.91
C LYS A 166 3.82 -7.16 10.31
N GLY A 167 4.80 -6.33 10.68
CA GLY A 167 5.44 -6.34 12.00
C GLY A 167 4.46 -6.12 13.16
N THR A 168 3.53 -5.17 13.03
CA THR A 168 2.47 -4.94 14.03
C THR A 168 1.53 -6.15 14.17
N ILE A 169 1.33 -6.93 13.11
CA ILE A 169 0.56 -8.19 13.15
C ILE A 169 1.32 -9.29 13.86
N ALA A 170 2.62 -9.45 13.59
CA ALA A 170 3.46 -10.40 14.31
C ALA A 170 3.46 -10.09 15.83
N GLU A 171 3.49 -8.82 16.21
CA GLU A 171 3.38 -8.38 17.60
C GLU A 171 1.98 -8.61 18.20
N MET A 172 0.90 -8.37 17.42
CA MET A 172 -0.49 -8.50 17.91
C MET A 172 -1.01 -9.94 17.97
N TRP A 173 -0.49 -10.86 17.13
CA TRP A 173 -0.91 -12.27 17.05
C TRP A 173 0.14 -13.26 17.57
N GLY A 174 1.40 -12.84 17.77
CA GLY A 174 2.49 -13.75 18.11
C GLY A 174 2.74 -14.77 16.99
N GLN A 175 3.15 -16.00 17.34
CA GLN A 175 3.33 -17.11 16.39
C GLN A 175 2.01 -17.80 15.96
N ARG A 176 0.84 -17.25 16.27
CA ARG A 176 -0.45 -17.82 15.82
C ARG A 176 -0.84 -17.25 14.46
N GLU A 177 -1.35 -18.11 13.59
CA GLU A 177 -1.89 -17.72 12.28
C GLU A 177 -2.98 -16.64 12.42
N ALA A 178 -2.92 -15.62 11.57
CA ALA A 178 -3.95 -14.61 11.49
C ALA A 178 -5.25 -15.23 10.97
N PRO A 179 -6.44 -14.86 11.50
CA PRO A 179 -7.72 -15.29 10.95
C PRO A 179 -7.83 -14.97 9.46
N ASN A 180 -8.51 -15.83 8.69
CA ASN A 180 -8.71 -15.67 7.24
C ASN A 180 -9.26 -14.28 6.86
N ASP A 181 -10.17 -13.73 7.66
CA ASP A 181 -10.76 -12.41 7.43
C ASP A 181 -9.72 -11.28 7.48
N MET A 182 -8.71 -11.40 8.34
CA MET A 182 -7.62 -10.44 8.41
C MET A 182 -6.73 -10.54 7.17
N LEU A 183 -6.45 -11.75 6.68
CA LEU A 183 -5.69 -11.96 5.44
C LEU A 183 -6.42 -11.35 4.23
N ASP A 184 -7.75 -11.52 4.12
CA ASP A 184 -8.56 -10.88 3.07
C ASP A 184 -8.51 -9.35 3.16
N TYR A 185 -8.63 -8.79 4.37
CA TYR A 185 -8.48 -7.36 4.60
C TYR A 185 -7.12 -6.83 4.10
N PHE A 186 -6.01 -7.50 4.46
CA PHE A 186 -4.67 -7.10 4.01
C PHE A 186 -4.52 -7.17 2.50
N TRP A 187 -5.08 -8.21 1.88
CA TRP A 187 -5.10 -8.36 0.43
C TRP A 187 -5.83 -7.20 -0.24
N ARG A 188 -7.01 -6.81 0.26
CA ARG A 188 -7.78 -5.67 -0.26
C ARG A 188 -7.03 -4.35 -0.13
N VAL A 189 -6.38 -4.09 1.01
CA VAL A 189 -5.55 -2.88 1.20
C VAL A 189 -4.35 -2.87 0.25
N THR A 190 -3.72 -4.04 0.04
CA THR A 190 -2.58 -4.19 -0.88
C THR A 190 -2.98 -3.92 -2.33
N GLN A 191 -4.09 -4.52 -2.79
CA GLN A 191 -4.65 -4.25 -4.12
C GLN A 191 -4.96 -2.76 -4.31
N ALA A 192 -5.60 -2.13 -3.31
CA ALA A 192 -5.92 -0.71 -3.36
C ALA A 192 -4.66 0.17 -3.44
N ARG A 193 -3.57 -0.22 -2.77
CA ARG A 193 -2.29 0.48 -2.83
C ARG A 193 -1.62 0.38 -4.20
N VAL A 194 -1.65 -0.81 -4.81
CA VAL A 194 -1.12 -1.01 -6.18
C VAL A 194 -1.89 -0.15 -7.17
N ALA A 195 -3.22 -0.21 -7.14
CA ALA A 195 -4.07 0.62 -7.99
C ALA A 195 -3.82 2.12 -7.73
N ALA A 196 -3.71 2.54 -6.46
CA ALA A 196 -3.41 3.92 -6.07
C ALA A 196 -2.06 4.43 -6.62
N SER A 197 -1.04 3.57 -6.72
CA SER A 197 0.25 3.96 -7.31
C SER A 197 0.12 4.43 -8.77
N GLN A 198 -0.90 3.94 -9.48
CA GLN A 198 -1.19 4.25 -10.87
C GLN A 198 -2.12 5.44 -11.04
N VAL A 199 -2.87 5.87 -10.02
CA VAL A 199 -3.83 6.97 -10.15
C VAL A 199 -3.09 8.31 -10.22
N LEU A 200 -3.50 9.18 -11.16
CA LEU A 200 -2.99 10.55 -11.24
C LEU A 200 -3.52 11.42 -10.09
N PRO A 201 -2.73 12.35 -9.54
CA PRO A 201 -3.19 13.28 -8.50
C PRO A 201 -4.38 14.15 -8.93
N TYR A 202 -5.16 14.65 -7.96
CA TYR A 202 -6.28 15.55 -8.24
C TYR A 202 -5.88 17.02 -8.41
N THR A 203 -4.58 17.31 -8.30
CA THR A 203 -4.03 18.66 -8.37
C THR A 203 -3.95 19.22 -9.79
N ASP A 204 -3.93 18.35 -10.80
CA ASP A 204 -4.01 18.74 -12.21
C ASP A 204 -5.47 18.58 -12.70
N PRO A 205 -6.17 19.69 -13.02
CA PRO A 205 -7.55 19.63 -13.49
C PRO A 205 -7.67 19.09 -14.92
N ASP A 206 -6.60 19.19 -15.73
CA ASP A 206 -6.61 18.86 -17.14
C ASP A 206 -6.19 17.41 -17.41
N ARG A 207 -5.75 16.66 -16.39
CA ARG A 207 -5.32 15.24 -16.52
C ARG A 207 -6.07 14.34 -15.55
N ILE A 208 -6.87 13.41 -16.08
CA ILE A 208 -7.76 12.54 -15.31
C ILE A 208 -7.58 11.09 -15.74
N GLY A 209 -7.15 10.22 -14.82
CA GLY A 209 -7.01 8.79 -15.10
C GLY A 209 -5.83 8.16 -14.39
N LEU A 210 -5.22 7.18 -15.04
CA LEU A 210 -4.04 6.44 -14.57
C LEU A 210 -2.76 6.96 -15.25
N ARG A 211 -1.59 6.65 -14.72
CA ARG A 211 -0.29 7.11 -15.24
C ARG A 211 -0.09 6.77 -16.72
N ASP A 212 -0.44 5.55 -17.11
CA ASP A 212 -0.20 5.04 -18.46
C ASP A 212 -1.42 5.14 -19.37
N VAL A 213 -2.61 5.36 -18.80
CA VAL A 213 -3.86 5.55 -19.55
C VAL A 213 -4.72 6.60 -18.85
N HIS A 214 -4.80 7.79 -19.43
CA HIS A 214 -5.56 8.91 -18.90
C HIS A 214 -6.18 9.75 -19.99
N HIS A 215 -7.08 10.63 -19.58
CA HIS A 215 -7.66 11.65 -20.43
C HIS A 215 -6.98 13.00 -20.17
N GLU A 216 -6.64 13.71 -21.23
CA GLU A 216 -6.08 15.07 -21.20
C GLU A 216 -7.05 16.05 -21.86
N TYR A 217 -7.25 17.21 -21.24
CA TYR A 217 -8.02 18.32 -21.80
C TYR A 217 -7.07 19.32 -22.48
N ASP A 218 -7.35 19.66 -23.74
CA ASP A 218 -6.69 20.73 -24.46
C ASP A 218 -7.55 22.01 -24.39
N PRO A 219 -7.13 23.07 -23.67
CA PRO A 219 -7.88 24.31 -23.57
C PRO A 219 -8.01 25.08 -24.89
N ALA A 220 -7.02 24.98 -25.79
CA ALA A 220 -7.02 25.68 -27.07
C ALA A 220 -8.02 25.04 -28.05
N ARG A 221 -8.08 23.70 -28.05
CA ARG A 221 -9.02 22.94 -28.88
C ARG A 221 -10.37 22.70 -28.22
N ARG A 222 -10.46 22.95 -26.90
CA ARG A 222 -11.62 22.65 -26.04
C ARG A 222 -12.09 21.20 -26.21
N GLN A 223 -11.13 20.27 -26.19
CA GLN A 223 -11.35 18.86 -26.51
C GLN A 223 -10.65 17.96 -25.50
N TRP A 224 -11.28 16.83 -25.19
CA TRP A 224 -10.68 15.72 -24.46
C TRP A 224 -10.06 14.71 -25.42
N SER A 225 -8.88 14.22 -25.05
CA SER A 225 -8.21 13.10 -25.72
C SER A 225 -7.87 12.02 -24.71
N MET A 226 -8.02 10.75 -25.09
CA MET A 226 -7.44 9.63 -24.38
C MET A 226 -5.98 9.45 -24.79
N VAL A 227 -5.10 9.49 -23.81
CA VAL A 227 -3.66 9.31 -23.92
C VAL A 227 -3.29 7.95 -23.37
N GLN A 228 -2.53 7.19 -24.16
CA GLN A 228 -1.94 5.92 -23.76
C GLN A 228 -0.42 6.04 -23.88
N LEU A 229 0.30 5.71 -22.81
CA LEU A 229 1.75 5.56 -22.82
C LEU A 229 2.05 4.07 -22.98
N LEU A 230 2.44 3.68 -24.19
CA LEU A 230 2.71 2.29 -24.57
C LEU A 230 4.19 2.16 -24.91
N GLY A 231 4.92 1.22 -24.31
CA GLY A 231 6.32 1.00 -24.64
C GLY A 231 6.86 -0.29 -24.05
N ASP A 232 7.90 -0.83 -24.69
CA ASP A 232 8.77 -1.84 -24.12
C ASP A 232 10.02 -1.18 -23.51
N ASP A 233 10.80 -1.95 -22.74
CA ASP A 233 12.01 -1.44 -22.09
C ASP A 233 13.08 -0.90 -23.06
N LEU A 234 12.99 -1.22 -24.36
CA LEU A 234 13.99 -0.89 -25.37
C LEU A 234 13.73 0.46 -26.05
N SER A 235 12.46 0.82 -26.22
CA SER A 235 12.04 1.97 -27.04
C SER A 235 11.57 3.16 -26.22
N GLY A 236 11.34 2.97 -24.91
CA GLY A 236 10.70 3.96 -24.04
C GLY A 236 9.20 4.11 -24.33
N PRO A 237 8.45 4.82 -23.47
CA PRO A 237 7.02 4.98 -23.63
C PRO A 237 6.69 5.87 -24.83
N GLN A 238 6.01 5.30 -25.83
CA GLN A 238 5.38 6.04 -26.91
C GLN A 238 4.02 6.59 -26.48
N ARG A 239 3.81 7.89 -26.72
CA ARG A 239 2.54 8.55 -26.43
C ARG A 239 1.60 8.39 -27.62
N HIS A 240 0.54 7.61 -27.45
CA HIS A 240 -0.57 7.53 -28.37
C HIS A 240 -1.72 8.41 -27.87
N GLU A 241 -2.27 9.27 -28.72
CA GLU A 241 -3.36 10.18 -28.38
C GLU A 241 -4.51 9.98 -29.36
N SER A 242 -5.73 9.83 -28.84
CA SER A 242 -6.95 9.72 -29.64
C SER A 242 -8.05 10.59 -29.04
N PRO A 243 -8.82 11.36 -29.83
CA PRO A 243 -9.92 12.17 -29.30
C PRO A 243 -10.98 11.31 -28.60
N GLU A 244 -11.40 11.72 -27.40
CA GLU A 244 -12.54 11.10 -26.72
C GLU A 244 -13.83 11.54 -27.41
N ARG A 245 -14.66 10.57 -27.81
CA ARG A 245 -15.89 10.81 -28.58
C ARG A 245 -17.14 10.37 -27.82
N ASN A 246 -17.00 9.62 -26.74
CA ASN A 246 -18.12 9.20 -25.92
C ASN A 246 -18.66 10.39 -25.10
N ALA A 247 -19.87 10.84 -25.44
CA ALA A 247 -20.49 12.00 -24.81
C ALA A 247 -20.69 11.84 -23.29
N ALA A 248 -21.03 10.64 -22.81
CA ALA A 248 -21.18 10.39 -21.38
C ALA A 248 -19.83 10.49 -20.67
N ARG A 249 -18.78 9.92 -21.28
CA ARG A 249 -17.41 10.00 -20.75
C ARG A 249 -16.89 11.44 -20.70
N ILE A 250 -17.14 12.23 -21.76
CA ILE A 250 -16.81 13.65 -21.79
C ILE A 250 -17.52 14.41 -20.66
N ALA A 251 -18.80 14.15 -20.44
CA ALA A 251 -19.56 14.80 -19.37
C ALA A 251 -18.98 14.50 -17.97
N GLU A 252 -18.58 13.25 -17.72
CA GLU A 252 -17.89 12.86 -16.48
C GLU A 252 -16.55 13.59 -16.30
N LEU A 253 -15.73 13.64 -17.35
CA LEU A 253 -14.42 14.29 -17.35
C LEU A 253 -14.55 15.81 -17.12
N GLU A 254 -15.49 16.46 -17.78
CA GLU A 254 -15.80 17.88 -17.59
C GLU A 254 -16.28 18.17 -16.16
N ASP A 255 -17.09 17.29 -15.57
CA ASP A 255 -17.54 17.46 -14.19
C ASP A 255 -16.39 17.36 -13.19
N ALA A 256 -15.53 16.34 -13.34
CA ALA A 256 -14.35 16.14 -12.52
C ALA A 256 -13.34 17.31 -12.68
N ARG A 257 -13.11 17.76 -13.91
CA ARG A 257 -12.27 18.94 -14.19
C ARG A 257 -12.81 20.20 -13.51
N ARG A 258 -14.11 20.47 -13.65
CA ARG A 258 -14.77 21.62 -13.01
C ARG A 258 -14.61 21.58 -11.49
N LEU A 259 -14.82 20.41 -10.89
CA LEU A 259 -14.61 20.20 -9.46
C LEU A 259 -13.16 20.50 -9.03
N ARG A 260 -12.17 20.06 -9.81
CA ARG A 260 -10.75 20.34 -9.50
C ARG A 260 -10.43 21.84 -9.61
N ILE A 261 -11.00 22.54 -10.59
CA ILE A 261 -10.90 24.00 -10.71
C ILE A 261 -11.57 24.70 -9.51
N GLU A 262 -12.78 24.27 -9.12
CA GLU A 262 -13.48 24.77 -7.92
C GLU A 262 -12.59 24.62 -6.67
N ARG A 263 -11.94 23.45 -6.50
CA ARG A 263 -11.00 23.21 -5.40
C ARG A 263 -9.78 24.11 -5.47
N LEU A 264 -9.17 24.27 -6.64
CA LEU A 264 -8.02 25.15 -6.83
C LEU A 264 -8.36 26.60 -6.46
N ALA A 265 -9.54 27.09 -6.84
CA ALA A 265 -10.00 28.42 -6.47
C ALA A 265 -10.17 28.60 -4.95
N MET A 266 -10.58 27.53 -4.24
CA MET A 266 -10.71 27.53 -2.78
C MET A 266 -9.36 27.48 -2.03
N ARG A 267 -8.24 27.20 -2.70
CA ARG A 267 -6.94 27.04 -2.02
C ARG A 267 -6.38 28.33 -1.43
N ASP A 268 -6.79 29.47 -1.99
CA ASP A 268 -6.34 30.79 -1.56
C ASP A 268 -7.37 31.49 -0.64
N ASP A 269 -8.52 30.85 -0.38
CA ASP A 269 -9.63 31.38 0.41
C ASP A 269 -9.40 31.19 1.92
N PHE A 270 -8.28 31.70 2.43
CA PHE A 270 -7.95 31.57 3.85
C PHE A 270 -8.83 32.48 4.72
N HIS A 271 -9.34 31.93 5.83
CA HIS A 271 -10.05 32.72 6.82
C HIS A 271 -9.15 33.82 7.40
N PRO A 272 -9.65 35.04 7.68
CA PRO A 272 -8.83 36.14 8.23
C PRO A 272 -8.08 35.77 9.51
N ASP A 273 -8.70 34.99 10.41
CA ASP A 273 -8.08 34.52 11.65
C ASP A 273 -7.14 33.32 11.49
N ASP A 274 -7.04 32.74 10.28
CA ASP A 274 -6.07 31.68 10.02
C ASP A 274 -4.64 32.23 10.03
N ARG A 275 -3.83 31.80 11.00
CA ARG A 275 -2.42 32.20 11.11
C ARG A 275 -1.50 31.46 10.15
N PHE A 276 -1.97 30.36 9.54
CA PHE A 276 -1.19 29.50 8.67
C PHE A 276 -1.53 29.77 7.20
N ARG A 277 -0.81 30.73 6.61
CA ARG A 277 -1.00 31.13 5.20
C ARG A 277 -0.34 30.20 4.18
N ARG A 278 0.28 29.11 4.64
CA ARG A 278 0.97 28.15 3.79
C ARG A 278 0.23 26.83 3.80
N LEU A 279 0.04 26.28 2.62
CA LEU A 279 -0.39 24.89 2.46
C LEU A 279 0.79 23.97 2.80
N LEU A 280 0.60 23.08 3.78
CA LEU A 280 1.52 21.98 4.01
C LEU A 280 1.58 21.12 2.75
N ARG A 281 2.76 20.61 2.43
CA ARG A 281 2.86 19.48 1.51
C ARG A 281 2.22 18.28 2.20
N SER A 282 1.45 17.49 1.45
CA SER A 282 0.98 16.21 1.98
C SER A 282 2.20 15.40 2.41
N PRO A 283 2.15 14.68 3.54
CA PRO A 283 3.27 13.86 4.00
C PRO A 283 3.73 12.97 2.84
N GLN A 284 4.96 13.18 2.41
CA GLN A 284 5.65 12.23 1.57
C GLN A 284 6.02 11.10 2.53
N THR A 285 5.29 9.99 2.44
CA THR A 285 5.90 8.72 2.87
C THR A 285 7.16 8.56 2.03
N LEU A 286 8.18 7.80 2.45
CA LEU A 286 9.37 7.52 1.62
C LEU A 286 9.04 6.87 0.25
N ALA A 287 7.76 6.72 -0.12
CA ALA A 287 7.24 6.43 -1.45
C ALA A 287 6.76 7.69 -2.22
N GLY A 288 7.09 8.90 -1.77
CA GLY A 288 6.47 10.17 -2.21
C GLY A 288 7.41 11.23 -2.80
N ASP A 289 8.73 10.97 -2.86
CA ASP A 289 9.67 11.73 -3.70
C ASP A 289 10.34 10.88 -4.78
N ASP A 290 9.93 9.62 -4.88
CA ASP A 290 10.12 8.81 -6.05
C ASP A 290 8.71 8.46 -6.54
N ALA A 291 8.30 9.01 -7.70
CA ALA A 291 7.64 8.10 -8.64
C ALA A 291 8.52 6.85 -8.62
N PRO A 292 7.99 5.61 -8.45
CA PRO A 292 8.88 4.46 -8.48
C PRO A 292 9.74 4.67 -9.73
N PRO A 293 11.07 4.86 -9.63
CA PRO A 293 11.87 4.72 -10.82
C PRO A 293 11.45 3.34 -11.30
N ALA A 294 10.95 3.24 -12.54
CA ALA A 294 10.47 2.00 -13.16
C ALA A 294 10.95 0.81 -12.34
N GLY A 295 10.04 0.24 -11.52
CA GLY A 295 10.35 -0.37 -10.22
C GLY A 295 11.69 -1.09 -10.25
N PRO A 296 12.57 -0.90 -9.24
CA PRO A 296 14.03 -0.89 -9.45
C PRO A 296 14.38 -1.81 -10.60
N ARG A 297 14.69 -1.24 -11.78
CA ARG A 297 15.37 -2.02 -12.81
C ARG A 297 16.54 -2.62 -12.07
N LEU A 298 16.46 -3.93 -11.81
CA LEU A 298 17.63 -4.71 -11.43
C LEU A 298 18.67 -4.26 -12.43
N ALA A 299 19.75 -3.63 -11.95
CA ALA A 299 20.86 -3.26 -12.83
C ALA A 299 21.09 -4.48 -13.72
N GLU A 300 21.20 -4.35 -15.04
CA GLU A 300 21.04 -5.48 -15.98
C GLU A 300 21.87 -6.74 -15.65
N ALA A 301 22.89 -6.62 -14.80
CA ALA A 301 23.70 -7.68 -14.19
C ALA A 301 23.01 -8.52 -13.07
N ASP A 302 21.95 -8.04 -12.43
CA ASP A 302 21.29 -8.62 -11.24
C ASP A 302 19.92 -9.26 -11.53
N ASP A 303 19.61 -9.49 -12.81
CA ASP A 303 18.36 -10.14 -13.24
C ASP A 303 18.55 -11.66 -13.34
N PRO A 304 17.81 -12.49 -12.57
CA PRO A 304 17.93 -13.95 -12.60
C PRO A 304 17.52 -14.58 -13.93
N ARG A 305 16.91 -13.85 -14.85
CA ARG A 305 16.66 -14.30 -16.22
C ARG A 305 17.92 -14.33 -17.08
N ARG A 306 19.01 -13.69 -16.64
CA ARG A 306 20.28 -13.61 -17.38
C ARG A 306 21.25 -14.74 -17.00
N PRO A 307 21.96 -15.35 -17.96
CA PRO A 307 22.94 -16.42 -17.70
C PRO A 307 24.04 -16.09 -16.69
N GLY A 308 24.37 -14.80 -16.49
CA GLY A 308 25.41 -14.35 -15.58
C GLY A 308 24.99 -14.25 -14.10
N HIS A 309 23.70 -14.39 -13.79
CA HIS A 309 23.20 -14.22 -12.42
C HIS A 309 23.30 -15.54 -11.61
N PRO A 310 23.73 -15.51 -10.34
CA PRO A 310 23.86 -16.73 -9.50
C PRO A 310 22.58 -17.56 -9.38
N GLY A 311 21.42 -16.90 -9.35
CA GLY A 311 20.10 -17.54 -9.32
C GLY A 311 19.55 -18.01 -10.68
N HIS A 312 20.30 -17.85 -11.78
CA HIS A 312 19.79 -18.16 -13.12
C HIS A 312 19.39 -19.62 -13.31
N ALA A 313 20.20 -20.55 -12.80
CA ALA A 313 19.91 -21.97 -12.90
C ALA A 313 18.59 -22.34 -12.20
N LEU A 314 18.33 -21.76 -11.02
CA LEU A 314 17.08 -21.94 -10.29
C LEU A 314 15.90 -21.35 -11.06
N TYR A 315 16.02 -20.13 -11.56
CA TYR A 315 14.97 -19.47 -12.34
C TYR A 315 14.59 -20.30 -13.57
N ARG A 316 15.59 -20.76 -14.33
CA ARG A 316 15.39 -21.61 -15.52
C ARG A 316 14.77 -22.97 -15.19
N GLY A 317 15.13 -23.57 -14.07
CA GLY A 317 14.53 -24.83 -13.61
C GLY A 317 13.03 -24.68 -13.32
N ILE A 318 12.67 -23.60 -12.63
CA ILE A 318 11.27 -23.27 -12.32
C ILE A 318 10.50 -22.98 -13.60
N GLU A 319 11.05 -22.17 -14.51
CA GLU A 319 10.44 -21.84 -15.80
C GLU A 319 10.13 -23.10 -16.63
N GLN A 320 11.08 -24.02 -16.72
CA GLN A 320 10.88 -25.31 -17.39
C GLN A 320 9.80 -26.16 -16.72
N GLY A 321 9.73 -26.13 -15.39
CA GLY A 321 8.69 -26.81 -14.62
C GLY A 321 7.29 -26.25 -14.91
N VAL A 322 7.15 -24.91 -14.91
CA VAL A 322 5.88 -24.24 -15.25
C VAL A 322 5.47 -24.53 -16.69
N HIS A 323 6.40 -24.45 -17.65
CA HIS A 323 6.10 -24.79 -19.05
C HIS A 323 5.66 -26.24 -19.24
N ARG A 324 6.18 -27.17 -18.43
CA ARG A 324 5.71 -28.56 -18.42
C ARG A 324 4.27 -28.66 -17.92
N LEU A 325 3.93 -27.93 -16.86
CA LEU A 325 2.55 -27.86 -16.34
C LEU A 325 1.56 -27.27 -17.34
N ASP A 326 1.99 -26.30 -18.15
CA ASP A 326 1.19 -25.73 -19.24
C ASP A 326 0.98 -26.76 -20.36
N ALA A 327 2.05 -27.45 -20.79
CA ALA A 327 1.98 -28.48 -21.81
C ALA A 327 1.08 -29.66 -21.42
N GLU A 328 1.14 -30.11 -20.15
CA GLU A 328 0.24 -31.14 -19.59
C GLU A 328 -1.24 -30.74 -19.65
N ARG A 329 -1.52 -29.43 -19.70
CA ARG A 329 -2.88 -28.85 -19.80
C ARG A 329 -3.25 -28.42 -21.22
N GLY A 330 -2.41 -28.72 -22.21
CA GLY A 330 -2.64 -28.34 -23.60
C GLY A 330 -2.55 -26.83 -23.84
N ARG A 331 -1.82 -26.09 -22.99
CA ARG A 331 -1.61 -24.64 -23.11
C ARG A 331 -0.16 -24.34 -23.51
N ALA A 332 0.03 -23.26 -24.27
CA ALA A 332 1.34 -22.67 -24.48
C ALA A 332 1.67 -21.72 -23.32
N PRO A 333 2.95 -21.54 -22.95
CA PRO A 333 3.35 -20.55 -21.95
C PRO A 333 2.91 -19.14 -22.33
N ASP A 334 2.35 -18.40 -21.37
CA ASP A 334 1.83 -17.06 -21.55
C ASP A 334 2.21 -16.13 -20.38
N ALA A 335 1.57 -14.96 -20.29
CA ALA A 335 1.83 -13.98 -19.24
C ALA A 335 1.59 -14.54 -17.82
N ALA A 336 0.60 -15.43 -17.64
CA ALA A 336 0.34 -16.06 -16.35
C ALA A 336 1.45 -17.07 -16.00
N SER A 337 2.01 -17.76 -16.99
CA SER A 337 3.19 -18.63 -16.82
C SER A 337 4.43 -17.83 -16.41
N ALA A 338 4.61 -16.63 -16.97
CA ALA A 338 5.69 -15.74 -16.58
C ALA A 338 5.54 -15.23 -15.14
N CYS A 339 4.34 -14.78 -14.76
CA CYS A 339 4.02 -14.39 -13.38
C CYS A 339 4.28 -15.56 -12.40
N MET A 340 3.77 -16.75 -12.72
CA MET A 340 3.95 -17.94 -11.89
C MET A 340 5.43 -18.28 -11.72
N THR A 341 6.22 -18.23 -12.79
CA THR A 341 7.66 -18.51 -12.76
C THR A 341 8.40 -17.55 -11.83
N ALA A 342 8.15 -16.25 -11.96
CA ALA A 342 8.81 -15.25 -11.14
C ALA A 342 8.37 -15.34 -9.66
N ALA A 343 7.08 -15.55 -9.40
CA ALA A 343 6.54 -15.70 -8.04
C ALA A 343 7.10 -16.94 -7.34
N LEU A 344 7.19 -18.07 -8.05
CA LEU A 344 7.80 -19.30 -7.56
C LEU A 344 9.30 -19.13 -7.31
N TYR A 345 10.01 -18.39 -8.17
CA TYR A 345 11.41 -18.06 -7.95
C TYR A 345 11.60 -17.26 -6.66
N ALA A 346 10.79 -16.22 -6.43
CA ALA A 346 10.82 -15.46 -5.18
C ALA A 346 10.52 -16.34 -3.95
N CYS A 347 9.52 -17.21 -4.04
CA CYS A 347 9.17 -18.16 -2.99
C CYS A 347 10.31 -19.17 -2.69
N ALA A 348 10.99 -19.64 -3.74
CA ALA A 348 12.14 -20.53 -3.66
C ALA A 348 13.32 -19.84 -2.95
N VAL A 349 13.67 -18.62 -3.35
CA VAL A 349 14.74 -17.82 -2.72
C VAL A 349 14.44 -17.57 -1.25
N ARG A 350 13.20 -17.18 -0.92
CA ARG A 350 12.75 -16.99 0.48
C ARG A 350 12.93 -18.23 1.33
N SER A 351 12.56 -19.38 0.80
CA SER A 351 12.66 -20.70 1.46
C SER A 351 14.07 -21.29 1.42
N GLY A 352 15.03 -20.58 0.81
CA GLY A 352 16.41 -21.00 0.64
C GLY A 352 16.58 -22.22 -0.27
N ILE A 353 15.64 -22.47 -1.18
CA ILE A 353 15.76 -23.48 -2.24
C ILE A 353 16.84 -23.01 -3.21
N THR A 354 17.76 -23.90 -3.58
CA THR A 354 18.93 -23.56 -4.41
C THR A 354 18.87 -24.17 -5.81
N SER A 355 18.02 -25.18 -6.01
CA SER A 355 17.74 -25.80 -7.31
C SER A 355 16.27 -26.22 -7.37
N SER A 356 15.71 -26.29 -8.58
CA SER A 356 14.36 -26.82 -8.82
C SER A 356 14.47 -28.08 -9.65
N ASP A 357 14.16 -29.22 -9.05
CA ASP A 357 14.11 -30.53 -9.72
C ASP A 357 12.68 -30.82 -10.21
N HIS A 358 11.67 -30.37 -9.45
CA HIS A 358 10.27 -30.47 -9.83
C HIS A 358 9.50 -29.18 -9.53
N VAL A 359 8.52 -28.88 -10.40
CA VAL A 359 7.42 -27.95 -10.11
C VAL A 359 6.12 -28.73 -10.29
N VAL A 360 5.32 -28.81 -9.24
CA VAL A 360 4.11 -29.65 -9.20
C VAL A 360 2.95 -28.89 -8.60
N LEU A 361 1.73 -29.31 -8.93
CA LEU A 361 0.50 -28.76 -8.35
C LEU A 361 -0.04 -29.69 -7.26
N SER A 362 -0.81 -29.13 -6.32
CA SER A 362 -1.51 -29.93 -5.32
C SER A 362 -2.45 -30.92 -6.01
N ILE A 363 -2.59 -32.10 -5.41
CA ILE A 363 -3.62 -33.08 -5.72
C ILE A 363 -4.81 -32.90 -4.78
N ASP A 364 -5.94 -33.48 -5.12
CA ASP A 364 -7.13 -33.42 -4.28
C ASP A 364 -6.90 -34.19 -2.97
N SER A 365 -7.26 -33.57 -1.86
CA SER A 365 -7.09 -34.09 -0.51
C SER A 365 -8.14 -33.50 0.43
N ALA A 366 -8.27 -34.03 1.65
CA ALA A 366 -9.23 -33.54 2.62
C ALA A 366 -9.05 -32.04 3.00
N ALA A 367 -7.86 -31.48 2.77
CA ALA A 367 -7.50 -30.10 3.17
C ALA A 367 -7.18 -29.16 2.00
N THR A 368 -6.91 -29.69 0.80
CA THR A 368 -6.44 -28.91 -0.36
C THR A 368 -7.04 -29.47 -1.64
N ARG A 369 -7.59 -28.61 -2.49
CA ARG A 369 -8.11 -29.01 -3.81
C ARG A 369 -6.97 -29.23 -4.80
N ALA A 370 -7.24 -30.05 -5.82
CA ALA A 370 -6.33 -30.19 -6.95
C ALA A 370 -6.06 -28.83 -7.62
N GLY A 371 -4.79 -28.48 -7.80
CA GLY A 371 -4.36 -27.22 -8.44
C GLY A 371 -4.43 -25.97 -7.58
N GLU A 372 -4.89 -26.05 -6.32
CA GLU A 372 -4.97 -24.91 -5.41
C GLU A 372 -3.59 -24.32 -5.04
N ASN A 373 -2.59 -25.19 -4.87
CA ASN A 373 -1.22 -24.80 -4.55
C ASN A 373 -0.24 -25.29 -5.62
N VAL A 374 0.86 -24.56 -5.77
CA VAL A 374 1.99 -24.90 -6.63
C VAL A 374 3.26 -24.98 -5.77
N PHE A 375 4.07 -26.00 -6.04
CA PHE A 375 5.24 -26.38 -5.25
C PHE A 375 6.50 -26.37 -6.10
N VAL A 376 7.58 -25.79 -5.58
CA VAL A 376 8.95 -25.97 -6.07
C VAL A 376 9.64 -26.99 -5.17
N VAL A 377 10.12 -28.09 -5.74
CA VAL A 377 10.77 -29.18 -5.01
C VAL A 377 12.24 -29.29 -5.43
N GLN A 378 13.10 -29.35 -4.43
CA GLN A 378 14.52 -29.69 -4.55
C GLN A 378 14.73 -31.12 -4.03
N GLY A 379 15.37 -31.97 -4.83
CA GLY A 379 15.50 -33.41 -4.61
C GLY A 379 14.34 -34.20 -5.23
N GLY A 380 14.41 -35.53 -5.12
CA GLY A 380 13.37 -36.42 -5.65
C GLY A 380 12.04 -36.31 -4.89
N LEU A 381 10.91 -36.45 -5.59
CA LEU A 381 9.58 -36.41 -4.98
C LEU A 381 9.37 -37.47 -3.88
N SER A 382 10.08 -38.60 -3.96
CA SER A 382 10.06 -39.68 -2.97
C SER A 382 11.24 -39.66 -1.99
N ASP A 383 12.10 -38.63 -2.04
CA ASP A 383 13.24 -38.49 -1.12
C ASP A 383 12.78 -37.86 0.20
N ALA A 384 13.10 -38.50 1.32
CA ALA A 384 12.82 -37.98 2.66
C ALA A 384 13.59 -36.70 3.00
N ARG A 385 14.64 -36.37 2.23
CA ARG A 385 15.44 -35.15 2.37
C ARG A 385 15.05 -34.05 1.38
N ASN A 386 13.96 -34.23 0.64
CA ASN A 386 13.50 -33.18 -0.27
C ASN A 386 13.21 -31.88 0.49
N ARG A 387 13.38 -30.77 -0.21
CA ARG A 387 13.04 -29.44 0.30
C ARG A 387 11.96 -28.85 -0.59
N VAL A 388 10.95 -28.28 0.02
CA VAL A 388 9.76 -27.81 -0.70
C VAL A 388 9.50 -26.35 -0.33
N ALA A 389 9.31 -25.53 -1.34
CA ALA A 389 8.69 -24.22 -1.24
C ALA A 389 7.35 -24.27 -1.95
N TRP A 390 6.35 -23.54 -1.46
CA TRP A 390 5.02 -23.55 -2.06
C TRP A 390 4.33 -22.21 -1.92
N MET A 391 3.36 -21.99 -2.79
CA MET A 391 2.43 -20.86 -2.70
C MET A 391 1.12 -21.22 -3.38
N ARG A 392 0.09 -20.39 -3.20
CA ARG A 392 -1.18 -20.60 -3.89
C ARG A 392 -1.03 -20.32 -5.38
N THR A 393 -1.69 -21.13 -6.21
CA THR A 393 -1.61 -21.01 -7.66
C THR A 393 -2.19 -19.68 -8.14
N ASP A 394 -3.25 -19.19 -7.49
CA ASP A 394 -3.89 -17.90 -7.80
C ASP A 394 -2.96 -16.71 -7.48
N GLU A 395 -2.26 -16.75 -6.35
CA GLU A 395 -1.22 -15.78 -5.99
C GLU A 395 -0.06 -15.80 -7.00
N ALA A 396 0.38 -16.99 -7.40
CA ALA A 396 1.50 -17.15 -8.32
C ALA A 396 1.22 -16.53 -9.70
N VAL A 397 0.02 -16.72 -10.26
CA VAL A 397 -0.34 -16.14 -11.57
C VAL A 397 -0.71 -14.66 -11.50
N ALA A 398 -1.12 -14.16 -10.32
CA ALA A 398 -1.55 -12.78 -10.14
C ALA A 398 -0.42 -11.82 -9.76
N THR A 399 0.71 -12.33 -9.24
CA THR A 399 1.84 -11.49 -8.82
C THR A 399 2.66 -11.07 -10.05
N PRO A 400 2.83 -9.76 -10.34
CA PRO A 400 3.63 -9.30 -11.46
C PRO A 400 5.08 -9.79 -11.38
N VAL A 401 5.68 -10.00 -12.55
CA VAL A 401 7.05 -10.52 -12.69
C VAL A 401 8.04 -9.63 -11.96
N GLU A 402 7.99 -8.32 -12.21
CA GLU A 402 8.90 -7.32 -11.67
C GLU A 402 8.84 -7.27 -10.14
N GLN A 403 7.63 -7.35 -9.58
CA GLN A 403 7.42 -7.41 -8.14
C GLN A 403 8.03 -8.68 -7.53
N SER A 404 7.84 -9.82 -8.18
CA SER A 404 8.39 -11.08 -7.69
C SER A 404 9.92 -11.09 -7.73
N LEU A 405 10.52 -10.55 -8.80
CA LEU A 405 11.97 -10.42 -8.93
C LEU A 405 12.56 -9.46 -7.90
N ALA A 406 11.91 -8.32 -7.65
CA ALA A 406 12.31 -7.39 -6.59
C ALA A 406 12.28 -8.05 -5.20
N ASN A 407 11.20 -8.80 -4.89
CA ASN A 407 11.10 -9.55 -3.64
C ASN A 407 12.22 -10.59 -3.52
N ALA A 408 12.56 -11.28 -4.61
CA ALA A 408 13.63 -12.27 -4.61
C ALA A 408 15.00 -11.65 -4.31
N ALA A 409 15.31 -10.48 -4.88
CA ALA A 409 16.54 -9.75 -4.62
C ALA A 409 16.64 -9.33 -3.14
N GLU A 410 15.54 -8.85 -2.55
CA GLU A 410 15.49 -8.48 -1.12
C GLU A 410 15.71 -9.69 -0.20
N TYR A 411 15.10 -10.84 -0.53
CA TYR A 411 15.32 -12.08 0.21
C TYR A 411 16.77 -12.57 0.14
N ALA A 412 17.41 -12.44 -1.03
CA ALA A 412 18.81 -12.79 -1.22
C ALA A 412 19.72 -11.88 -0.39
N ALA A 413 19.54 -10.56 -0.48
CA ALA A 413 20.32 -9.56 0.27
C ALA A 413 20.21 -9.76 1.79
N THR A 414 19.00 -10.04 2.29
CA THR A 414 18.76 -10.30 3.72
C THR A 414 19.51 -11.54 4.21
N ARG A 415 19.55 -12.60 3.39
CA ARG A 415 20.26 -13.84 3.73
C ARG A 415 21.77 -13.64 3.75
N GLU A 416 22.31 -12.89 2.80
CA GLU A 416 23.74 -12.58 2.73
C GLU A 416 24.19 -11.72 3.92
N ALA A 417 23.42 -10.69 4.28
CA ALA A 417 23.68 -9.88 5.46
C ALA A 417 23.65 -10.72 6.75
N GLY A 418 22.67 -11.62 6.89
CA GLY A 418 22.59 -12.55 8.02
C GLY A 418 23.78 -13.52 8.10
N ALA A 419 24.22 -14.05 6.97
CA ALA A 419 25.39 -14.94 6.89
C ALA A 419 26.70 -14.23 7.27
N GLN A 420 26.87 -12.96 6.85
CA GLN A 420 28.03 -12.15 7.22
C GLN A 420 28.07 -11.84 8.72
N VAL A 421 26.94 -11.52 9.34
CA VAL A 421 26.85 -11.29 10.79
C VAL A 421 27.19 -12.55 11.57
N LEU A 422 26.67 -13.71 11.14
CA LEU A 422 26.99 -15.01 11.78
C LEU A 422 28.47 -15.39 11.60
N ALA A 423 29.06 -15.14 10.44
CA ALA A 423 30.47 -15.38 10.19
C ALA A 423 31.36 -14.49 11.07
N GLN A 424 31.02 -13.20 11.22
CA GLN A 424 31.74 -12.28 12.12
C GLN A 424 31.62 -12.69 13.59
N ALA A 425 30.43 -13.16 14.03
CA ALA A 425 30.25 -13.67 15.37
C ALA A 425 31.06 -14.94 15.64
N HIS A 426 31.22 -15.83 14.65
CA HIS A 426 32.05 -17.04 14.77
C HIS A 426 33.54 -16.69 14.88
N VAL A 427 34.02 -15.74 14.08
CA VAL A 427 35.42 -15.27 14.15
C VAL A 427 35.72 -14.59 15.49
N GLN A 428 34.79 -13.78 16.01
CA GLN A 428 34.94 -13.15 17.33
C GLN A 428 34.90 -14.16 18.49
N ALA A 429 34.09 -15.22 18.37
CA ALA A 429 34.05 -16.30 19.35
C ALA A 429 35.34 -17.14 19.33
N ASP A 430 35.88 -17.45 18.15
CA ASP A 430 37.14 -18.18 18.01
C ASP A 430 38.35 -17.36 18.52
N ASP A 431 38.38 -16.04 18.27
CA ASP A 431 39.40 -15.15 18.82
C ASP A 431 39.31 -15.02 20.35
N ALA A 432 38.10 -14.98 20.92
CA ALA A 432 37.90 -14.95 22.37
C ALA A 432 38.35 -16.26 23.05
N VAL A 433 38.12 -17.42 22.41
CA VAL A 433 38.59 -18.74 22.88
C VAL A 433 40.12 -18.86 22.78
N ARG A 434 40.73 -18.34 21.71
CA ARG A 434 42.21 -18.31 21.56
C ARG A 434 42.89 -17.42 22.60
N GLN A 435 42.26 -16.32 23.00
CA GLN A 435 42.79 -15.40 24.02
C GLN A 435 42.65 -15.93 25.47
N HIS A 436 41.77 -16.90 25.73
CA HIS A 436 41.55 -17.51 27.06
C HIS A 436 42.22 -18.88 27.26
N ALA A 437 43.02 -19.37 26.30
CA ALA A 437 43.78 -20.61 26.48
C ALA A 437 44.94 -20.40 27.48
N PRO A 438 44.98 -21.07 28.65
CA PRO A 438 46.04 -20.88 29.63
C PRO A 438 47.38 -21.43 29.09
N SER A 439 48.42 -20.60 29.10
CA SER A 439 49.79 -20.97 28.74
C SER A 439 50.29 -22.06 29.70
N ARG A 440 50.24 -23.32 29.28
CA ARG A 440 51.01 -24.40 29.92
C ARG A 440 52.50 -24.17 29.61
N SER A 441 53.18 -23.50 30.53
CA SER A 441 54.65 -23.44 30.55
C SER A 441 55.19 -24.85 30.78
N LEU A 442 55.74 -25.45 29.72
CA LEU A 442 56.56 -26.65 29.79
C LEU A 442 57.88 -26.29 30.47
N ALA A 443 58.06 -26.74 31.71
CA ALA A 443 59.37 -26.93 32.29
C ALA A 443 59.91 -28.29 31.83
N THR A 444 61.14 -28.32 31.33
CA THR A 444 61.87 -29.56 31.01
C THR A 444 63.37 -29.24 30.98
N PRO A 445 64.24 -30.21 31.26
CA PRO A 445 64.25 -31.20 32.33
C PRO A 445 65.19 -30.81 33.49
#